data_AF-A0A1G0IGB8-F1
#
_entry.id   AF-A0A1G0IGB8-F1
#
_cell.length_a   1.000
_cell.length_b   1.000
_cell.length_c   1.000
_cell.angle_alpha   90.00
_cell.angle_beta   90.00
_cell.angle_gamma   90.00
#
_symmetry.space_group_name_H-M   'P 1'
#
loop_
_entity.id
_entity.type
_entity.pdbx_description
1 polymer ?
#
loop_
_entity_poly.entity_id
_entity_poly.type
_entity_poly.pdbx_seq_one_letter_code
_entity_poly.pdbx_strand_id
1 'polypeptide(L)' 'MRNNLAESVRARLHNIAKAQQTDLQQMMERFALERVSYRIGQSRYNKQFMLKGAMLFSLWYEQPSLNYLAVVILTKFKQA' A
#
# COMPACT_ATOMS: atom_id res chain seq x y z
N MET A 1 -29.36 1.44 7.85
CA MET A 1 -28.10 2.02 8.32
C MET A 1 -27.03 1.80 7.26
N ARG A 2 -26.45 2.86 6.70
CA ARG A 2 -25.28 2.72 5.82
C ARG A 2 -24.10 2.37 6.71
N ASN A 3 -23.65 1.11 6.70
CA ASN A 3 -22.40 0.76 7.34
C ASN A 3 -21.29 1.51 6.60
N ASN A 4 -20.86 2.64 7.16
CA ASN A 4 -19.79 3.45 6.61
C ASN A 4 -18.46 2.70 6.82
N LEU A 5 -18.23 1.67 6.00
CA LEU A 5 -17.04 0.83 6.05
C LEU A 5 -15.77 1.67 5.91
N ALA A 6 -15.82 2.73 5.10
CA ALA A 6 -14.73 3.69 4.95
C ALA A 6 -14.38 4.37 6.29
N GLU A 7 -15.38 4.82 7.04
CA GLU A 7 -15.19 5.44 8.36
C GLU A 7 -14.68 4.45 9.40
N SER A 8 -15.20 3.21 9.37
CA SER A 8 -14.70 2.13 10.25
C SER A 8 -13.24 1.80 9.97
N VAL A 9 -12.85 1.72 8.70
CA VAL A 9 -11.46 1.50 8.29
C VAL A 9 -10.58 2.68 8.70
N ARG A 10 -11.04 3.92 8.50
CA ARG A 10 -10.31 5.13 8.90
C ARG A 10 -10.08 5.18 10.42
N ALA A 11 -11.10 4.88 11.21
CA ALA A 11 -11.00 4.82 12.67
C ALA A 11 -10.00 3.75 13.13
N ARG A 12 -10.01 2.57 12.48
CA ARG A 12 -9.04 1.50 12.79
C ARG A 12 -7.62 1.92 12.46
N LEU A 13 -7.38 2.54 11.31
CA LEU A 13 -6.06 3.04 10.92
C LEU A 13 -5.59 4.15 11.85
N HIS A 14 -6.47 5.05 12.26
CA HIS A 14 -6.16 6.10 13.24
C HIS A 14 -5.74 5.53 14.60
N ASN A 15 -6.39 4.47 15.08
CA ASN A 15 -6.00 3.82 16.33
C ASN A 15 -4.63 3.14 16.22
N ILE A 16 -4.32 2.51 15.08
CA ILE A 16 -3.02 1.89 14.83
C ILE A 16 -1.93 2.97 14.71
N ALA A 17 -2.20 4.08 14.01
CA ALA A 17 -1.28 5.20 13.88
C ALA A 17 -0.92 5.81 15.24
N LYS A 18 -1.92 5.98 16.12
CA LYS A 18 -1.70 6.41 17.51
C LYS A 18 -0.84 5.43 18.31
N ALA A 19 -1.09 4.13 18.18
CA ALA A 19 -0.32 3.10 18.90
C ALA A 19 1.15 3.03 18.44
N GLN A 20 1.40 3.32 17.15
CA GLN A 20 2.74 3.28 16.56
C GLN A 20 3.45 4.64 16.58
N GLN A 21 2.81 5.70 17.09
CA GLN A 21 3.29 7.08 17.05
C GLN A 21 3.69 7.55 15.65
N THR A 22 2.99 7.05 14.62
CA THR A 22 3.22 7.38 13.22
C THR A 22 2.16 8.33 12.71
N ASP A 23 2.49 9.07 11.65
CA ASP A 23 1.53 9.93 10.97
C ASP A 23 0.39 9.12 10.31
N LEU A 24 -0.87 9.56 10.52
CA LEU A 24 -2.04 8.87 9.97
C LEU A 24 -2.06 8.92 8.44
N GLN A 25 -1.65 10.05 7.84
CA GLN A 25 -1.67 10.21 6.39
C GLN A 25 -0.68 9.23 5.74
N GLN A 26 0.53 9.08 6.29
CA GLN A 26 1.49 8.06 5.88
C GLN A 26 0.94 6.64 6.01
N MET A 27 0.25 6.33 7.12
CA MET A 27 -0.35 5.01 7.33
C MET A 27 -1.49 4.73 6.33
N MET A 28 -2.31 5.73 6.03
CA MET A 28 -3.39 5.63 5.05
C MET A 28 -2.85 5.44 3.63
N GLU A 29 -1.80 6.15 3.26
CA GLU A 29 -1.11 6.01 1.97
C GLU A 29 -0.55 4.59 1.80
N ARG A 30 0.22 4.12 2.80
CA ARG A 30 0.76 2.75 2.80
C ARG A 30 -0.35 1.71 2.67
N PHE A 31 -1.42 1.85 3.44
CA PHE A 31 -2.55 0.93 3.40
C PHE A 31 -3.27 0.93 2.05
N ALA A 32 -3.49 2.10 1.44
CA ALA A 32 -4.14 2.22 0.14
C ALA A 32 -3.30 1.53 -0.95
N LEU A 33 -1.99 1.76 -0.94
CA LEU A 33 -1.04 1.16 -1.86
C LEU A 33 -1.00 -0.36 -1.71
N GLU A 34 -0.88 -0.88 -0.49
CA GLU A 34 -0.89 -2.34 -0.21
C GLU A 34 -2.16 -2.97 -0.72
N ARG A 35 -3.30 -2.33 -0.49
CA ARG A 35 -4.60 -2.87 -0.87
C ARG A 35 -4.81 -2.88 -2.38
N VAL A 36 -4.35 -1.84 -3.09
CA VAL A 36 -4.39 -1.80 -4.56
C VAL A 36 -3.46 -2.86 -5.14
N SER A 37 -2.21 -2.95 -4.67
CA SER A 37 -1.25 -3.96 -5.12
C SER A 37 -1.74 -5.37 -4.86
N TYR A 38 -2.30 -5.64 -3.68
CA TYR A 38 -2.91 -6.92 -3.36
C TYR A 38 -4.07 -7.27 -4.30
N ARG A 39 -4.97 -6.33 -4.57
CA ARG A 39 -6.08 -6.55 -5.50
C ARG A 39 -5.61 -6.82 -6.92
N ILE A 40 -4.57 -6.13 -7.38
CA ILE A 40 -3.97 -6.39 -8.70
C ILE A 40 -3.33 -7.78 -8.73
N GLY A 41 -2.60 -8.18 -7.68
CA GLY A 41 -1.98 -9.50 -7.54
C GLY A 41 -2.98 -10.66 -7.50
N GLN A 42 -4.18 -10.43 -6.96
CA GLN A 42 -5.29 -11.39 -6.97
C GLN A 42 -6.11 -11.38 -8.27
N SER A 43 -5.86 -10.43 -9.18
CA SER A 43 -6.59 -10.31 -10.44
C SER A 43 -5.99 -11.19 -11.55
N ARG A 44 -6.77 -11.41 -12.62
CA ARG A 44 -6.30 -12.07 -13.86
C ARG A 44 -5.08 -11.38 -14.49
N TYR A 45 -4.84 -10.10 -14.16
CA TYR A 45 -3.74 -9.30 -14.70
C TYR A 45 -2.47 -9.37 -13.84
N ASN A 46 -2.41 -10.21 -12.81
CA ASN A 46 -1.27 -10.27 -11.90
C ASN A 46 0.09 -10.51 -12.58
N LYS A 47 0.11 -11.19 -13.74
CA LYS A 47 1.34 -11.42 -14.52
C LYS A 47 1.78 -10.21 -15.35
N GLN A 48 0.91 -9.21 -15.50
CA GLN A 48 1.14 -8.00 -16.30
C GLN A 48 1.65 -6.83 -15.47
N PHE A 49 1.45 -6.88 -14.14
CA PHE A 49 1.91 -5.85 -13.22
C PHE A 49 3.00 -6.42 -12.32
N MET A 50 4.12 -5.71 -12.20
CA MET A 50 5.17 -6.07 -11.25
C MET A 50 5.42 -4.91 -10.31
N LEU A 51 5.36 -5.18 -9.01
CA LEU A 51 5.71 -4.20 -7.99
C LEU A 51 7.23 -3.95 -8.08
N LYS A 52 7.62 -2.71 -8.37
CA LYS A 52 9.02 -2.30 -8.43
C LYS A 52 9.21 -1.05 -7.54
N GLY A 53 10.30 -0.97 -6.77
CA GLY A 53 10.66 0.21 -5.97
C GLY A 53 10.47 0.08 -4.46
N ALA A 54 10.22 1.23 -3.78
CA ALA A 54 10.31 1.44 -2.32
C ALA A 54 9.46 0.50 -1.46
N MET A 55 8.33 0.01 -1.99
CA MET A 55 7.46 -0.91 -1.28
C MET A 55 8.08 -2.32 -1.13
N LEU A 56 8.95 -2.72 -2.08
CA LEU A 56 9.73 -3.95 -1.94
C LEU A 56 10.78 -3.80 -0.84
N PHE A 57 11.36 -2.60 -0.69
CA PHE A 57 12.28 -2.30 0.42
C PHE A 57 11.58 -2.37 1.78
N SER A 58 10.31 -1.95 1.90
CA SER A 58 9.56 -2.11 3.16
C SER A 58 9.25 -3.55 3.56
N LEU A 59 9.32 -4.50 2.61
CA LEU A 59 9.19 -5.93 2.88
C LEU A 59 10.53 -6.60 3.21
N TRP A 60 11.64 -6.05 2.71
CA TRP A 60 12.98 -6.62 2.87
C TRP A 60 13.79 -5.98 4.00
N TYR A 61 13.51 -4.73 4.35
CA TYR A 61 14.11 -4.03 5.47
C TYR A 61 13.03 -3.74 6.50
N GLU A 62 13.20 -4.25 7.71
CA GLU A 62 12.35 -3.95 8.89
C GLU A 62 12.46 -2.47 9.35
N GLN A 63 13.01 -1.58 8.50
CA GLN A 63 13.17 -0.17 8.78
C GLN A 63 12.42 0.70 7.76
N PRO A 64 11.35 1.41 8.18
CA PRO A 64 10.61 2.31 7.33
C PRO A 64 11.31 3.69 7.29
N SER A 65 12.50 3.79 6.70
CA SER A 65 13.30 5.03 6.69
C SER A 65 13.50 5.68 5.31
N LEU A 66 12.91 5.14 4.25
CA LEU A 66 12.93 5.78 2.93
C LEU A 66 11.51 6.17 2.52
N ASN A 67 11.27 7.48 2.64
CA ASN A 67 10.11 8.24 2.21
C ASN A 67 9.32 7.55 1.06
N TYR A 68 8.10 7.10 1.35
CA TYR A 68 7.24 6.28 0.46
C TYR A 68 6.78 7.00 -0.84
N LEU A 69 7.30 8.20 -1.13
CA LEU A 69 6.88 9.06 -2.23
C LEU A 69 7.17 8.50 -3.64
N ALA A 70 7.98 7.44 -3.76
CA ALA A 70 8.26 6.79 -5.04
C ALA A 70 7.77 5.33 -5.06
N VAL A 71 6.47 5.13 -5.23
CA VAL A 71 5.91 3.84 -5.63
C VAL A 71 5.80 3.80 -7.16
N VAL A 72 6.58 2.92 -7.80
CA VAL A 72 6.56 2.74 -9.26
C VAL A 72 5.94 1.38 -9.60
N ILE A 73 4.63 1.37 -9.86
CA ILE A 73 3.99 0.18 -10.45
C ILE A 73 4.35 0.19 -11.94
N LEU A 74 5.27 -0.67 -12.36
CA LEU A 74 5.59 -0.84 -13.78
C LEU A 74 4.68 -1.92 -14.36
N THR A 75 3.86 -1.52 -15.33
CA THR A 75 3.25 -2.45 -16.29
C THR A 75 4.39 -3.12 -17.06
N LYS A 76 4.35 -4.45 -17.23
CA LYS A 76 5.28 -5.11 -18.15
C LYS A 76 5.00 -4.59 -19.57
N PHE A 77 5.79 -3.62 -20.02
CA PHE A 77 5.94 -3.36 -21.45
C PHE A 77 6.54 -4.62 -22.04
N LYS A 78 5.72 -5.37 -22.76
CA LYS A 78 6.13 -6.46 -23.61
C LYS A 78 7.00 -5.82 -24.72
N GLN A 79 8.31 -5.83 -24.55
CA GLN A 79 9.20 -5.79 -25.70
C GLN A 79 9.24 -7.22 -26.26
N ALA A 80 8.99 -7.33 -27.56
CA ALA A 80 8.84 -8.53 -28.39
C ALA A 80 7.45 -9.22 -28.36
#